data_AF-A0A4D6MF01-F1
#
_entry.id   AF-A0A4D6MF01-F1
#
_cell.length_a   1.000
_cell.length_b   1.000
_cell.length_c   1.000
_cell.angle_alpha   90.00
_cell.angle_beta   90.00
_cell.angle_gamma   90.00
#
_symmetry.space_group_name_H-M   'P 1'
#
loop_
_entity.id
_entity.type
_entity.pdbx_description
1 polymer ?
#
loop_
_entity_poly.entity_id
_entity_poly.type
_entity_poly.pdbx_seq_one_letter_code
_entity_poly.pdbx_strand_id
1 'polypeptide(L)'
;MWPEVAVLLLLLVQTSHALCHPASCGKISNISYPFRLKGDPEKCGEESYELGCENNVTLLYMNSAQYHVQAINYKNYTVRVVDPALQLHNCSSLPLRSLSRSNFSDTYTYTYSSDPYQAITSSYENWGSLSFEHILFLNCKHTVRENGKYVKTEECVKWDSKGYAYAVVGDLKAEDLEVGCDIKLVAPTSLRTFNNHSYTSMHSSLAYGFQISWINLACQNHPCPDGFCYFDSASQKLDCRRGPCELDRKLIYL
;
A
#
# COMPACT_ATOMS: atom_id res chain seq x y z
N MET A 1 41.16 -19.37 37.93
CA MET A 1 40.32 -18.15 37.79
C MET A 1 40.18 -17.72 36.33
N TRP A 2 40.26 -18.61 35.34
CA TRP A 2 40.28 -18.27 33.90
C TRP A 2 39.36 -19.14 32.99
N PRO A 3 38.75 -20.27 33.42
CA PRO A 3 37.80 -20.98 32.54
C PRO A 3 36.40 -20.35 32.53
N GLU A 4 35.94 -19.76 33.63
CA GLU A 4 34.59 -19.17 33.73
C GLU A 4 34.45 -17.90 32.87
N VAL A 5 35.51 -17.08 32.77
CA VAL A 5 35.52 -15.87 31.94
C VAL A 5 35.51 -16.22 30.45
N ALA A 6 36.20 -17.30 30.05
CA ALA A 6 36.17 -17.80 28.68
C ALA A 6 34.80 -18.39 28.31
N VAL A 7 34.14 -19.07 29.23
CA VAL A 7 32.76 -19.57 29.04
C VAL A 7 31.76 -18.40 28.96
N LEU A 8 31.90 -17.37 29.79
CA LEU A 8 31.07 -16.16 29.69
C LEU A 8 31.30 -15.44 28.35
N LEU A 9 32.55 -15.32 27.89
CA LEU A 9 32.90 -14.72 26.60
C LEU A 9 32.35 -15.55 25.43
N LEU A 10 32.39 -16.89 25.50
CA LEU A 10 31.80 -17.78 24.49
C LEU A 10 30.26 -17.69 24.48
N LEU A 11 29.61 -17.57 25.64
CA LEU A 11 28.17 -17.35 25.75
C LEU A 11 27.79 -15.95 25.20
N LEU A 12 28.59 -14.92 25.47
CA LEU A 12 28.41 -13.56 24.93
C LEU A 12 28.65 -13.49 23.40
N VAL A 13 29.59 -14.28 22.87
CA VAL A 13 29.87 -14.39 21.42
C VAL A 13 28.81 -15.24 20.70
N GLN A 14 28.18 -16.21 21.38
CA GLN A 14 27.03 -16.94 20.84
C GLN A 14 25.75 -16.09 20.80
N THR A 15 25.58 -15.12 21.70
CA THR A 15 24.44 -14.19 21.65
C THR A 15 24.52 -13.19 20.49
N SER A 16 25.69 -12.93 19.90
CA SER A 16 25.83 -11.96 18.80
C SER A 16 25.42 -12.50 17.42
N HIS A 17 25.32 -13.82 17.26
CA HIS A 17 24.84 -14.48 16.03
C HIS A 17 23.42 -15.04 16.16
N ALA A 18 22.53 -14.36 16.89
CA ALA A 18 21.10 -14.69 16.83
C ALA A 18 20.64 -14.64 15.36
N LEU A 19 20.41 -15.80 14.77
CA LEU A 19 19.90 -15.97 13.42
C LEU A 19 18.50 -15.38 13.38
N CYS A 20 18.24 -14.46 12.45
CA CYS A 20 16.91 -13.88 12.28
C CYS A 20 15.99 -14.92 11.67
N HIS A 21 15.27 -15.63 12.52
CA HIS A 21 14.27 -16.59 12.09
C HIS A 21 13.00 -15.82 11.67
N PRO A 22 12.30 -16.26 10.62
CA PRO A 22 11.02 -15.68 10.28
C PRO A 22 10.05 -15.76 11.46
N ALA A 23 9.43 -14.63 11.78
CA ALA A 23 8.39 -14.54 12.80
C ALA A 23 7.02 -14.88 12.22
N SER A 24 6.03 -15.07 13.10
CA SER A 24 4.64 -15.32 12.70
C SER A 24 3.67 -14.62 13.64
N CYS A 25 2.53 -14.19 13.09
CA CYS A 25 1.42 -13.62 13.85
C CYS A 25 0.12 -13.87 13.09
N GLY A 26 -0.85 -14.52 13.71
CA GLY A 26 -2.14 -14.81 13.07
C GLY A 26 -2.00 -15.61 11.79
N LYS A 27 -2.62 -15.10 10.73
CA LYS A 27 -2.56 -15.69 9.39
C LYS A 27 -1.25 -15.43 8.65
N ILE A 28 -0.40 -14.52 9.15
CA ILE A 28 0.89 -14.20 8.53
C ILE A 28 1.96 -15.08 9.18
N SER A 29 2.32 -16.16 8.50
CA SER A 29 3.24 -17.18 9.03
C SER A 29 4.71 -16.96 8.68
N ASN A 30 5.01 -16.03 7.76
CA ASN A 30 6.37 -15.76 7.28
C ASN A 30 6.64 -14.25 7.27
N ILE A 31 6.94 -13.71 8.45
CA ILE A 31 7.39 -12.33 8.64
C ILE A 31 8.91 -12.35 8.67
N SER A 32 9.53 -11.80 7.65
CA SER A 32 10.98 -11.76 7.47
C SER A 32 11.39 -10.40 6.94
N TYR A 33 12.70 -10.16 6.87
CA TYR A 33 13.27 -8.94 6.29
C TYR A 33 12.55 -8.53 4.99
N PRO A 34 12.09 -7.27 4.85
CA PRO A 34 12.40 -6.13 5.73
C PRO A 34 11.51 -6.00 6.97
N PHE A 35 10.41 -6.76 7.05
CA PHE A 35 9.49 -6.68 8.16
C PHE A 35 10.07 -7.30 9.42
N ARG A 36 9.70 -6.72 10.56
CA ARG A 36 9.94 -7.25 11.91
C ARG A 36 8.69 -7.10 12.75
N LEU A 37 8.51 -7.96 13.75
CA LEU A 37 7.52 -7.73 14.79
C LEU A 37 8.09 -6.80 15.86
N LYS A 38 7.20 -6.05 16.50
CA LYS A 38 7.54 -5.26 17.70
C LYS A 38 8.18 -6.17 18.76
N GLY A 39 9.40 -5.82 19.16
CA GLY A 39 10.20 -6.60 20.12
C GLY A 39 11.22 -7.56 19.50
N ASP A 40 11.20 -7.75 18.17
CA ASP A 40 12.29 -8.46 17.49
C ASP A 40 13.62 -7.71 17.66
N PRO A 41 14.78 -8.39 17.64
CA PRO A 41 16.09 -7.73 17.67
C PRO A 41 16.24 -6.72 16.53
N GLU A 42 16.92 -5.59 16.79
CA GLU A 42 17.06 -4.51 15.80
C GLU A 42 17.69 -4.96 14.47
N LYS A 43 18.57 -5.95 14.51
CA LYS A 43 19.21 -6.53 13.32
C LYS A 43 18.28 -7.39 12.45
N CYS A 44 17.06 -7.68 12.89
CA CYS A 44 16.15 -8.64 12.26
C CYS A 44 15.00 -8.02 11.46
N GLY A 45 15.22 -6.82 10.94
CA GLY A 45 14.30 -6.10 10.07
C GLY A 45 14.53 -4.60 10.19
N GLU A 46 13.83 -3.84 9.38
CA GLU A 46 13.93 -2.39 9.35
C GLU A 46 12.92 -1.76 10.32
N GLU A 47 13.32 -0.72 11.04
CA GLU A 47 12.44 -0.01 11.99
C GLU A 47 11.20 0.56 11.29
N SER A 48 11.37 1.10 10.08
CA SER A 48 10.28 1.66 9.27
C SER A 48 9.29 0.61 8.72
N TYR A 49 9.58 -0.68 8.92
CA TYR A 49 8.74 -1.81 8.52
C TYR A 49 8.32 -2.67 9.73
N GLU A 50 8.32 -2.09 10.93
CA GLU A 50 7.82 -2.76 12.13
C GLU A 50 6.29 -3.02 12.04
N LEU A 51 5.91 -4.25 12.35
CA LEU A 51 4.53 -4.72 12.43
C LEU A 51 4.12 -4.97 13.88
N GLY A 52 2.89 -4.60 14.20
CA GLY A 52 2.25 -5.00 15.45
C GLY A 52 1.69 -6.42 15.37
N CYS A 53 1.53 -7.05 16.53
CA CYS A 53 0.78 -8.30 16.67
C CYS A 53 -0.13 -8.21 17.89
N GLU A 54 -1.43 -8.07 17.67
CA GLU A 54 -2.42 -7.92 18.74
C GLU A 54 -3.54 -8.92 18.55
N ASN A 55 -3.87 -9.68 19.59
CA ASN A 55 -4.94 -10.70 19.55
C ASN A 55 -4.83 -11.64 18.34
N ASN A 56 -3.59 -12.06 18.00
CA ASN A 56 -3.29 -12.91 16.84
C ASN A 56 -3.65 -12.26 15.48
N VAL A 57 -3.60 -10.92 15.40
CA VAL A 57 -3.79 -10.13 14.18
C VAL A 57 -2.54 -9.29 13.93
N THR A 58 -1.96 -9.42 12.73
CA THR A 58 -0.82 -8.60 12.29
C THR A 58 -1.30 -7.21 11.90
N LEU A 59 -0.66 -6.19 12.45
CA LEU A 59 -1.02 -4.78 12.29
C LEU A 59 0.07 -4.03 11.55
N LEU A 60 -0.33 -3.19 10.61
CA LEU A 60 0.55 -2.22 9.96
C LEU A 60 0.09 -0.81 10.32
N TYR A 61 1.05 0.01 10.73
CA TYR A 61 0.84 1.41 11.07
C TYR A 61 1.39 2.29 9.95
N MET A 62 0.55 3.12 9.34
CA MET A 62 0.93 4.02 8.24
C MET A 62 -0.02 5.21 8.22
N ASN A 63 0.39 6.42 7.85
CA ASN A 63 -0.52 7.57 7.73
C ASN A 63 -1.39 7.83 8.98
N SER A 64 -0.80 7.70 10.17
CA SER A 64 -1.51 7.80 11.48
C SER A 64 -2.68 6.83 11.63
N ALA A 65 -2.58 5.68 10.96
CA ALA A 65 -3.62 4.70 10.84
C ALA A 65 -3.13 3.29 11.13
N GLN A 66 -4.01 2.49 11.73
CA GLN A 66 -3.85 1.05 11.84
C GLN A 66 -4.61 0.35 10.71
N TYR A 67 -3.96 -0.64 10.10
CA TYR A 67 -4.54 -1.55 9.12
C TYR A 67 -4.25 -3.00 9.51
N HIS A 68 -5.16 -3.91 9.15
CA HIS A 68 -4.93 -5.34 9.30
C HIS A 68 -4.18 -5.88 8.07
N VAL A 69 -3.01 -6.48 8.29
CA VAL A 69 -2.24 -7.11 7.21
C VAL A 69 -2.99 -8.36 6.75
N GLN A 70 -3.22 -8.46 5.44
CA GLN A 70 -3.90 -9.56 4.77
C GLN A 70 -2.93 -10.54 4.11
N ALA A 71 -1.86 -10.04 3.51
CA ALA A 71 -0.81 -10.84 2.91
C ALA A 71 0.48 -10.01 2.75
N ILE A 72 1.62 -10.67 2.83
CA ILE A 72 2.93 -10.11 2.48
C ILE A 72 3.45 -10.91 1.29
N ASN A 73 3.81 -10.24 0.21
CA ASN A 73 4.36 -10.88 -0.98
C ASN A 73 5.77 -10.36 -1.27
N TYR A 74 6.76 -11.17 -0.90
CA TYR A 74 8.18 -10.87 -1.09
C TYR A 74 8.64 -10.95 -2.55
N LYS A 75 7.88 -11.60 -3.44
CA LYS A 75 8.26 -11.70 -4.87
C LYS A 75 8.02 -10.40 -5.61
N ASN A 76 6.93 -9.70 -5.31
CA ASN A 76 6.56 -8.45 -5.96
C ASN A 76 6.65 -7.23 -5.02
N TYR A 77 7.21 -7.41 -3.82
CA TYR A 77 7.44 -6.36 -2.83
C TYR A 77 6.17 -5.61 -2.40
N THR A 78 5.05 -6.31 -2.23
CA THR A 78 3.77 -5.70 -1.84
C THR A 78 3.17 -6.29 -0.57
N VAL A 79 2.57 -5.44 0.26
CA VAL A 79 1.78 -5.84 1.44
C VAL A 79 0.34 -5.46 1.15
N ARG A 80 -0.55 -6.45 1.24
CA ARG A 80 -1.98 -6.21 1.16
C ARG A 80 -2.51 -5.96 2.56
N VAL A 81 -3.21 -4.86 2.75
CA VAL A 81 -3.82 -4.47 4.02
C VAL A 81 -5.30 -4.14 3.83
N VAL A 82 -6.07 -4.18 4.91
CA VAL A 82 -7.49 -3.76 4.92
C VAL A 82 -7.75 -2.86 6.11
N ASP A 83 -8.64 -1.89 5.94
CA ASP A 83 -9.12 -1.08 7.06
C ASP A 83 -9.89 -1.98 8.06
N PRO A 84 -9.59 -1.90 9.36
CA PRO A 84 -10.19 -2.79 10.36
C PRO A 84 -11.70 -2.64 10.52
N ALA A 85 -12.30 -1.52 10.08
CA ALA A 85 -13.75 -1.34 10.14
C ALA A 85 -14.51 -2.07 9.03
N LEU A 86 -13.83 -2.47 7.95
CA LEU A 86 -14.46 -3.18 6.84
C LEU A 86 -14.75 -4.63 7.21
N GLN A 87 -16.01 -5.03 6.98
CA GLN A 87 -16.51 -6.36 7.28
C GLN A 87 -17.10 -6.98 6.02
N LEU A 88 -16.57 -8.14 5.62
CA LEU A 88 -17.10 -8.89 4.49
C LEU A 88 -18.58 -9.22 4.75
N HIS A 89 -19.43 -9.05 3.74
CA HIS A 89 -20.89 -9.25 3.79
C HIS A 89 -21.68 -8.21 4.61
N ASN A 90 -21.04 -7.21 5.20
CA ASN A 90 -21.73 -6.08 5.82
C ASN A 90 -21.52 -4.83 4.95
N CYS A 91 -22.41 -4.62 3.98
CA CYS A 91 -22.27 -3.53 3.00
C CYS A 91 -22.31 -2.12 3.61
N SER A 92 -22.79 -1.97 4.85
CA SER A 92 -22.78 -0.70 5.58
C SER A 92 -21.45 -0.39 6.27
N SER A 93 -20.54 -1.35 6.34
CA SER A 93 -19.20 -1.12 6.88
C SER A 93 -18.37 -0.25 5.94
N LEU A 94 -17.77 0.80 6.48
CA LEU A 94 -16.96 1.75 5.74
C LEU A 94 -15.60 1.91 6.42
N PRO A 95 -14.53 2.26 5.68
CA PRO A 95 -13.25 2.62 6.26
C PRO A 95 -13.37 3.72 7.32
N LEU A 96 -12.52 3.67 8.34
CA LEU A 96 -12.51 4.67 9.42
C LEU A 96 -12.07 6.05 8.95
N ARG A 97 -11.26 6.13 7.90
CA ARG A 97 -10.70 7.38 7.37
C ARG A 97 -10.50 7.30 5.87
N SER A 98 -10.53 8.45 5.21
CA SER A 98 -10.16 8.55 3.81
C SER A 98 -8.68 8.23 3.61
N LEU A 99 -8.37 7.44 2.60
CA LEU A 99 -7.02 7.22 2.11
C LEU A 99 -7.05 7.26 0.57
N SER A 100 -6.29 8.17 0.00
CA SER A 100 -6.15 8.33 -1.45
C SER A 100 -4.68 8.22 -1.86
N ARG A 101 -4.45 8.16 -3.17
CA ARG A 101 -3.10 8.14 -3.75
C ARG A 101 -2.27 9.34 -3.28
N SER A 102 -2.91 10.49 -3.07
CA SER A 102 -2.26 11.71 -2.60
C SER A 102 -1.66 11.64 -1.19
N ASN A 103 -1.99 10.60 -0.41
CA ASN A 103 -1.34 10.33 0.86
C ASN A 103 0.03 9.65 0.69
N PHE A 104 0.43 9.32 -0.53
CA PHE A 104 1.70 8.67 -0.84
C PHE A 104 2.53 9.60 -1.73
N SER A 105 3.71 9.97 -1.25
CA SER A 105 4.54 11.00 -1.90
C SER A 105 5.09 10.58 -3.28
N ASP A 106 5.20 9.27 -3.54
CA ASP A 106 5.58 8.73 -4.86
C ASP A 106 4.56 9.02 -5.97
N THR A 107 3.35 9.45 -5.63
CA THR A 107 2.30 9.75 -6.61
C THR A 107 2.56 11.04 -7.40
N TYR A 108 3.28 12.02 -6.83
CA TYR A 108 3.47 13.35 -7.45
C TYR A 108 4.92 13.76 -7.64
N THR A 109 5.84 13.20 -6.84
CA THR A 109 7.26 13.57 -6.89
C THR A 109 8.09 12.38 -7.36
N TYR A 110 8.87 12.57 -8.43
CA TYR A 110 9.83 11.59 -8.95
C TYR A 110 11.07 11.42 -8.06
N THR A 111 11.13 12.12 -6.92
CA THR A 111 12.21 12.03 -5.95
C THR A 111 12.03 10.78 -5.08
N TYR A 112 13.14 10.19 -4.65
CA TYR A 112 13.15 9.12 -3.66
C TYR A 112 12.36 9.54 -2.43
N SER A 113 11.15 9.03 -2.33
CA SER A 113 10.30 9.20 -1.16
C SER A 113 10.95 8.48 0.02
N SER A 114 11.02 9.18 1.16
CA SER A 114 11.39 8.58 2.45
C SER A 114 10.28 7.71 3.04
N ASP A 115 9.10 7.67 2.41
CA ASP A 115 7.98 6.87 2.90
C ASP A 115 8.32 5.38 2.73
N PRO A 116 8.11 4.54 3.77
CA PRO A 116 8.40 3.12 3.70
C PRO A 116 7.50 2.39 2.69
N TYR A 117 6.32 2.95 2.41
CA TYR A 117 5.34 2.36 1.52
C TYR A 117 4.93 3.31 0.40
N GLN A 118 4.71 2.73 -0.77
CA GLN A 118 4.42 3.42 -2.02
C GLN A 118 3.08 2.98 -2.60
N ALA A 119 2.41 3.90 -3.29
CA ALA A 119 1.21 3.58 -4.05
C ALA A 119 1.52 2.99 -5.42
N ILE A 120 2.75 3.10 -5.93
CA ILE A 120 3.15 2.66 -7.28
C ILE A 120 4.03 1.39 -7.21
N THR A 121 3.84 0.46 -8.18
CA THR A 121 4.60 -0.80 -8.27
C THR A 121 5.73 -0.80 -9.31
N SER A 122 5.85 0.24 -10.15
CA SER A 122 6.89 0.35 -11.18
C SER A 122 7.30 1.81 -11.41
N SER A 123 8.61 2.07 -11.40
CA SER A 123 9.25 3.39 -11.55
C SER A 123 9.67 3.68 -13.00
N TYR A 124 9.03 3.07 -14.00
CA TYR A 124 9.34 3.37 -15.41
C TYR A 124 8.43 4.50 -15.97
N GLU A 125 9.08 5.58 -16.42
CA GLU A 125 8.59 6.72 -17.23
C GLU A 125 7.08 7.03 -17.16
N ASN A 126 6.68 8.10 -16.45
CA ASN A 126 5.36 8.78 -16.50
C ASN A 126 4.07 7.92 -16.34
N TRP A 127 4.18 6.59 -16.20
CA TRP A 127 3.07 5.63 -16.21
C TRP A 127 3.33 4.49 -15.22
N GLY A 128 3.78 4.83 -14.02
CA GLY A 128 3.84 3.86 -12.93
C GLY A 128 2.46 3.23 -12.70
N SER A 129 2.41 1.89 -12.69
CA SER A 129 1.17 1.17 -12.39
C SER A 129 0.85 1.30 -10.91
N LEU A 130 -0.37 1.76 -10.60
CA LEU A 130 -0.80 1.87 -9.22
C LEU A 130 -1.01 0.50 -8.59
N SER A 131 -0.59 0.36 -7.35
CA SER A 131 -0.84 -0.82 -6.51
C SER A 131 -2.33 -0.99 -6.20
N PHE A 132 -3.09 0.11 -6.23
CA PHE A 132 -4.52 0.13 -5.92
C PHE A 132 -5.29 1.17 -6.73
N GLU A 133 -6.58 0.92 -6.92
CA GLU A 133 -7.58 1.91 -7.31
C GLU A 133 -8.30 2.44 -6.06
N HIS A 134 -9.20 3.39 -6.22
CA HIS A 134 -10.02 3.89 -5.11
C HIS A 134 -11.48 4.00 -5.48
N ILE A 135 -12.34 3.95 -4.46
CA ILE A 135 -13.76 4.18 -4.53
C ILE A 135 -14.04 5.48 -3.77
N LEU A 136 -14.68 6.42 -4.45
CA LEU A 136 -15.17 7.67 -3.90
C LEU A 136 -16.59 7.45 -3.41
N PHE A 137 -16.87 7.81 -2.16
CA PHE A 137 -18.23 7.87 -1.64
C PHE A 137 -18.69 9.31 -1.61
N LEU A 138 -19.87 9.54 -2.17
CA LEU A 138 -20.45 10.88 -2.29
C LEU A 138 -21.79 10.93 -1.58
N ASN A 139 -22.11 12.11 -1.08
CA ASN A 139 -23.46 12.46 -0.66
C ASN A 139 -23.98 13.59 -1.54
N CYS A 140 -25.10 13.37 -2.23
CA CYS A 140 -25.71 14.32 -3.13
C CYS A 140 -27.02 14.87 -2.58
N LYS A 141 -27.28 16.16 -2.78
CA LYS A 141 -28.55 16.81 -2.39
C LYS A 141 -29.73 16.40 -3.25
N HIS A 142 -29.46 15.90 -4.46
CA HIS A 142 -30.48 15.42 -5.40
C HIS A 142 -30.03 14.12 -6.07
N THR A 143 -30.99 13.42 -6.68
CA THR A 143 -30.69 12.21 -7.43
C THR A 143 -29.87 12.55 -8.67
N VAL A 144 -28.72 11.90 -8.82
CA VAL A 144 -27.96 11.92 -10.08
C VAL A 144 -28.71 11.09 -11.12
N ARG A 145 -28.96 11.68 -12.29
CA ARG A 145 -29.63 11.03 -13.44
C ARG A 145 -28.64 10.92 -14.59
N GLU A 146 -28.72 9.83 -15.35
CA GLU A 146 -28.01 9.66 -16.62
C GLU A 146 -26.47 9.68 -16.56
N ASN A 147 -25.87 9.60 -15.35
CA ASN A 147 -24.42 9.47 -15.18
C ASN A 147 -24.05 8.04 -14.77
N GLY A 148 -23.54 7.26 -15.73
CA GLY A 148 -23.15 5.86 -15.53
C GLY A 148 -21.99 5.62 -14.56
N LYS A 149 -21.27 6.68 -14.14
CA LYS A 149 -20.19 6.60 -13.15
C LYS A 149 -20.70 6.46 -11.71
N TYR A 150 -21.92 6.93 -11.44
CA TYR A 150 -22.48 7.01 -10.08
C TYR A 150 -23.32 5.78 -9.78
N VAL A 151 -22.79 4.90 -8.92
CA VAL A 151 -23.50 3.72 -8.44
C VAL A 151 -24.23 4.08 -7.16
N LYS A 152 -25.55 3.86 -7.11
CA LYS A 152 -26.31 4.02 -5.86
C LYS A 152 -25.80 3.00 -4.85
N THR A 153 -25.54 3.46 -3.62
CA THR A 153 -25.15 2.55 -2.53
C THR A 153 -26.36 1.84 -1.90
N GLU A 154 -27.54 1.95 -2.52
CA GLU A 154 -28.82 1.47 -2.01
C GLU A 154 -29.01 1.88 -0.53
N GLU A 155 -29.51 0.97 0.31
CA GLU A 155 -29.71 1.22 1.74
C GLU A 155 -28.43 1.09 2.58
N CYS A 156 -27.32 0.66 1.99
CA CYS A 156 -26.11 0.30 2.72
C CYS A 156 -25.43 1.52 3.35
N VAL A 157 -25.35 2.64 2.65
CA VAL A 157 -24.66 3.86 3.12
C VAL A 157 -25.66 4.99 3.29
N LYS A 158 -25.65 5.61 4.47
CA LYS A 158 -26.48 6.78 4.79
C LYS A 158 -25.62 7.80 5.54
N TRP A 159 -25.31 8.91 4.88
CA TRP A 159 -24.55 10.01 5.47
C TRP A 159 -25.47 10.97 6.23
N ASP A 160 -26.48 11.47 5.53
CA ASP A 160 -27.49 12.40 6.04
C ASP A 160 -28.89 11.84 5.78
N SER A 161 -29.86 12.19 6.63
CA SER A 161 -31.25 11.70 6.51
C SER A 161 -31.98 12.15 5.24
N LYS A 162 -31.45 13.15 4.52
CA LYS A 162 -32.05 13.76 3.33
C LYS A 162 -31.18 13.67 2.06
N GLY A 163 -30.01 13.04 2.15
CA GLY A 163 -29.06 12.94 1.04
C GLY A 163 -29.18 11.63 0.27
N TYR A 164 -28.61 11.61 -0.93
CA TYR A 164 -28.48 10.43 -1.78
C TYR A 164 -27.02 9.97 -1.80
N ALA A 165 -26.78 8.76 -1.32
CA ALA A 165 -25.43 8.19 -1.25
C ALA A 165 -25.07 7.44 -2.54
N TYR A 166 -23.87 7.74 -3.04
CA TYR A 166 -23.33 7.16 -4.26
C TYR A 166 -21.89 6.70 -4.04
N ALA A 167 -21.48 5.73 -4.84
CA ALA A 167 -20.10 5.29 -4.96
C ALA A 167 -19.63 5.41 -6.41
N VAL A 168 -18.40 5.86 -6.61
CA VAL A 168 -17.76 6.02 -7.92
C VAL A 168 -16.40 5.34 -7.87
N VAL A 169 -16.04 4.59 -8.91
CA VAL A 169 -14.73 3.94 -9.03
C VAL A 169 -13.75 4.85 -9.75
N GLY A 170 -12.53 4.92 -9.23
CA GLY A 170 -11.42 5.64 -9.83
C GLY A 170 -11.48 7.15 -9.64
N ASP A 171 -10.64 7.83 -10.41
CA ASP A 171 -10.52 9.28 -10.37
C ASP A 171 -11.80 9.95 -10.92
N LEU A 172 -12.34 10.92 -10.18
CA LEU A 172 -13.44 11.76 -10.61
C LEU A 172 -12.91 13.16 -10.95
N LYS A 173 -13.02 13.55 -12.22
CA LYS A 173 -12.63 14.90 -12.63
C LYS A 173 -13.60 15.92 -12.07
N ALA A 174 -13.13 17.15 -11.87
CA ALA A 174 -13.99 18.25 -11.42
C ALA A 174 -15.18 18.50 -12.36
N GLU A 175 -15.01 18.30 -13.67
CA GLU A 175 -16.08 18.40 -14.67
C GLU A 175 -17.15 17.29 -14.58
N ASP A 176 -16.79 16.15 -13.99
CA ASP A 176 -17.67 14.98 -13.80
C ASP A 176 -18.36 14.99 -12.42
N LEU A 177 -17.98 15.90 -11.53
CA LEU A 177 -18.59 16.04 -10.21
C LEU A 177 -19.94 16.74 -10.34
N GLU A 178 -21.01 16.01 -10.04
CA GLU A 178 -22.37 16.52 -10.12
C GLU A 178 -22.60 17.63 -9.09
N VAL A 179 -23.30 18.69 -9.51
CA VAL A 179 -23.55 19.86 -8.66
C VAL A 179 -24.29 19.42 -7.39
N GLY A 180 -23.86 19.90 -6.23
CA GLY A 180 -24.51 19.54 -4.97
C GLY A 180 -24.21 18.13 -4.46
N CYS A 181 -23.20 17.46 -5.02
CA CYS A 181 -22.55 16.29 -4.45
C CYS A 181 -21.27 16.66 -3.72
N ASP A 182 -21.08 16.11 -2.52
CA ASP A 182 -19.88 16.25 -1.71
C ASP A 182 -19.20 14.89 -1.58
N ILE A 183 -17.88 14.83 -1.82
CA ILE A 183 -17.07 13.65 -1.52
C ILE A 183 -16.96 13.52 0.01
N LYS A 184 -17.39 12.37 0.55
CA LYS A 184 -17.38 12.07 1.98
C LYS A 184 -16.23 11.16 2.38
N LEU A 185 -15.86 10.21 1.53
CA LEU A 185 -14.83 9.22 1.82
C LEU A 185 -14.11 8.78 0.53
N VAL A 186 -12.81 8.52 0.65
CA VAL A 186 -12.02 7.86 -0.40
C VAL A 186 -11.43 6.57 0.15
N ALA A 187 -11.69 5.46 -0.51
CA ALA A 187 -11.37 4.13 0.00
C ALA A 187 -10.58 3.32 -1.05
N PRO A 188 -9.34 2.88 -0.77
CA PRO A 188 -8.54 2.14 -1.72
C PRO A 188 -8.94 0.66 -1.81
N THR A 189 -8.74 0.06 -2.99
CA THR A 189 -8.97 -1.36 -3.28
C THR A 189 -8.00 -1.84 -4.36
N SER A 190 -7.47 -3.05 -4.22
CA SER A 190 -6.60 -3.68 -5.22
C SER A 190 -7.26 -4.82 -5.99
N LEU A 191 -8.51 -5.14 -5.69
CA LEU A 191 -9.26 -6.05 -6.55
C LEU A 191 -9.64 -5.26 -7.80
N ARG A 192 -9.17 -5.64 -8.99
CA ARG A 192 -9.44 -4.91 -10.25
C ARG A 192 -10.54 -5.51 -11.10
N THR A 193 -10.96 -6.74 -10.78
CA THR A 193 -11.92 -7.53 -11.58
C THR A 193 -13.35 -7.48 -11.04
N PHE A 194 -13.67 -6.53 -10.16
CA PHE A 194 -15.02 -6.40 -9.60
C PHE A 194 -15.95 -5.68 -10.57
N ASN A 195 -17.26 -5.94 -10.43
CA ASN A 195 -18.27 -5.25 -11.21
C ASN A 195 -18.49 -3.83 -10.66
N ASN A 196 -17.99 -2.82 -11.35
CA ASN A 196 -18.10 -1.42 -10.97
C ASN A 196 -19.53 -0.84 -11.12
N HIS A 197 -20.51 -1.61 -11.57
CA HIS A 197 -21.92 -1.22 -11.60
C HIS A 197 -22.71 -1.70 -10.38
N SER A 198 -22.10 -2.50 -9.50
CA SER A 198 -22.76 -3.06 -8.32
C SER A 198 -22.05 -2.63 -7.05
N TYR A 199 -22.76 -1.89 -6.19
CA TYR A 199 -22.20 -1.45 -4.91
C TYR A 199 -21.74 -2.64 -4.04
N THR A 200 -22.47 -3.75 -4.02
CA THR A 200 -22.06 -4.95 -3.28
C THR A 200 -20.73 -5.52 -3.77
N SER A 201 -20.49 -5.48 -5.10
CA SER A 201 -19.23 -5.92 -5.69
C SER A 201 -18.10 -4.95 -5.34
N MET A 202 -18.35 -3.65 -5.40
CA MET A 202 -17.43 -2.59 -4.96
C MET A 202 -17.07 -2.74 -3.47
N HIS A 203 -18.05 -2.97 -2.60
CA HIS A 203 -17.86 -3.17 -1.16
C HIS A 203 -17.03 -4.42 -0.85
N SER A 204 -17.32 -5.53 -1.55
CA SER A 204 -16.52 -6.76 -1.43
C SER A 204 -15.05 -6.54 -1.83
N SER A 205 -14.82 -5.65 -2.80
CA SER A 205 -13.48 -5.22 -3.22
C SER A 205 -12.77 -4.43 -2.11
N LEU A 206 -13.48 -3.56 -1.39
CA LEU A 206 -12.94 -2.87 -0.21
C LEU A 206 -12.56 -3.86 0.89
N ALA A 207 -13.44 -4.82 1.20
CA ALA A 207 -13.18 -5.85 2.21
C ALA A 207 -12.01 -6.78 1.84
N TYR A 208 -11.70 -6.95 0.54
CA TYR A 208 -10.48 -7.61 0.08
C TYR A 208 -9.20 -6.81 0.42
N GLY A 209 -9.32 -5.49 0.48
CA GLY A 209 -8.25 -4.56 0.83
C GLY A 209 -7.43 -4.08 -0.36
N PHE A 210 -6.31 -3.43 -0.06
CA PHE A 210 -5.44 -2.77 -1.03
C PHE A 210 -3.96 -3.11 -0.77
N GLN A 211 -3.17 -3.09 -1.83
CA GLN A 211 -1.75 -3.36 -1.84
C GLN A 211 -0.98 -2.04 -1.78
N ILE A 212 0.07 -2.00 -0.97
CA ILE A 212 1.09 -0.96 -0.99
C ILE A 212 2.45 -1.63 -1.19
N SER A 213 3.38 -0.91 -1.79
CA SER A 213 4.68 -1.44 -2.21
C SER A 213 5.80 -0.99 -1.29
N TRP A 214 6.79 -1.84 -1.04
CA TRP A 214 8.08 -1.45 -0.42
C TRP A 214 9.25 -1.58 -1.39
N ILE A 215 8.95 -1.56 -2.70
CA ILE A 215 9.94 -1.72 -3.77
C ILE A 215 11.11 -0.74 -3.65
N ASN A 216 10.92 0.48 -3.15
CA ASN A 216 12.02 1.42 -2.92
C ASN A 216 13.14 0.83 -2.07
N LEU A 217 12.82 0.19 -0.93
CA LEU A 217 13.84 -0.44 -0.09
C LEU A 217 14.50 -1.61 -0.83
N ALA A 218 13.71 -2.41 -1.56
CA ALA A 218 14.25 -3.50 -2.34
C ALA A 218 15.24 -3.00 -3.41
N CYS A 219 14.94 -1.85 -4.03
CA CYS A 219 15.80 -1.18 -5.00
C CYS A 219 17.03 -0.52 -4.39
N GLN A 220 16.96 0.00 -3.15
CA GLN A 220 18.15 0.46 -2.43
C GLN A 220 19.16 -0.67 -2.22
N ASN A 221 18.67 -1.89 -2.02
CA ASN A 221 19.46 -3.11 -1.89
C ASN A 221 19.84 -3.75 -3.24
N HIS A 222 19.45 -3.16 -4.38
CA HIS A 222 19.74 -3.63 -5.73
C HIS A 222 20.45 -2.52 -6.53
N PRO A 223 21.78 -2.38 -6.41
CA PRO A 223 22.50 -1.26 -6.99
C PRO A 223 22.46 -1.27 -8.52
N CYS A 224 22.02 -0.15 -9.11
CA CYS A 224 22.04 0.11 -10.55
C CYS A 224 23.01 1.27 -10.84
N PRO A 225 24.27 1.00 -11.24
CA PRO A 225 25.31 2.03 -11.36
C PRO A 225 24.98 3.18 -12.34
N ASP A 226 24.34 2.86 -13.47
CA ASP A 226 24.07 3.81 -14.56
C ASP A 226 22.57 3.91 -14.88
N GLY A 227 21.69 3.62 -13.91
CA GLY A 227 20.28 3.43 -14.19
C GLY A 227 19.35 3.45 -12.99
N PHE A 228 18.07 3.25 -13.28
CA PHE A 228 17.01 3.16 -12.27
C PHE A 228 16.64 1.70 -12.04
N CYS A 229 16.49 1.34 -10.77
CA CYS A 229 15.92 0.06 -10.38
C CYS A 229 14.40 0.10 -10.54
N TYR A 230 13.84 -0.98 -11.10
CA TYR A 230 12.41 -1.18 -11.23
C TYR A 230 12.08 -2.67 -11.09
N PHE A 231 10.81 -3.00 -10.85
CA PHE A 231 10.33 -4.38 -10.86
C PHE A 231 9.80 -4.74 -12.24
N ASP A 232 10.45 -5.72 -12.88
CA ASP A 232 9.97 -6.29 -14.12
C ASP A 232 8.94 -7.39 -13.85
N SER A 233 7.69 -7.09 -14.20
CA SER A 233 6.57 -8.02 -14.06
C SER A 233 6.71 -9.28 -14.92
N ALA A 234 7.44 -9.24 -16.04
CA ALA A 234 7.61 -10.41 -16.91
C ALA A 234 8.59 -11.41 -16.29
N SER A 235 9.76 -10.94 -15.85
CA SER A 235 10.77 -11.79 -15.20
C SER A 235 10.52 -12.03 -13.71
N GLN A 236 9.60 -11.29 -13.09
CA GLN A 236 9.31 -11.30 -11.64
C GLN A 236 10.56 -10.99 -10.80
N LYS A 237 11.38 -10.04 -11.25
CA LYS A 237 12.65 -9.67 -10.62
C LYS A 237 12.85 -8.15 -10.63
N LEU A 238 13.74 -7.68 -9.77
CA LEU A 238 14.30 -6.35 -9.90
C LEU A 238 15.29 -6.34 -11.07
N ASP A 239 15.23 -5.27 -11.86
CA ASP A 239 16.11 -5.07 -13.00
C ASP A 239 16.55 -3.61 -13.07
N CYS A 240 17.67 -3.38 -13.76
CA CYS A 240 18.27 -2.08 -13.93
C CYS A 240 18.06 -1.59 -15.35
N ARG A 241 17.46 -0.42 -15.50
CA ARG A 241 17.35 0.24 -16.80
C ARG A 241 18.21 1.48 -16.84
N ARG A 242 19.07 1.59 -17.86
CA ARG A 242 19.84 2.81 -18.11
C ARG A 242 18.90 3.99 -18.35
N GLY A 243 19.17 5.10 -17.67
CA GLY A 243 18.50 6.37 -17.98
C GLY A 243 18.85 6.82 -19.41
N PRO A 244 18.12 7.77 -20.01
CA PRO A 244 18.54 8.36 -21.26
C PRO A 244 19.97 8.89 -21.09
N CYS A 245 20.89 8.42 -21.92
CA CYS A 245 22.23 9.00 -21.99
C CYS A 245 22.05 10.50 -22.25
N GLU A 246 22.59 11.36 -21.39
CA GLU A 246 22.83 12.75 -21.78
C GLU A 246 23.77 12.70 -22.99
N LEU A 247 23.20 12.78 -24.19
CA LEU A 247 23.96 13.08 -25.39
C LEU A 247 24.61 14.42 -25.12
N ASP A 248 25.92 14.36 -24.87
CA ASP A 248 26.88 15.44 -24.80
C ASP A 248 26.43 16.57 -25.76
N ARG A 249 25.78 17.61 -25.21
CA ARG A 249 25.41 18.82 -25.97
C ARG A 249 26.69 19.60 -26.26
N LYS A 250 27.59 19.03 -27.07
CA LYS A 250 28.57 19.81 -27.81
C LYS A 250 27.83 20.46 -28.98
N LEU A 251 27.22 21.60 -28.68
CA LEU A 251 26.83 22.58 -29.69
C LEU A 251 28.10 22.98 -30.44
N ILE A 252 28.27 22.40 -31.64
CA ILE A 252 29.11 22.99 -32.68
C ILE A 252 28.35 24.24 -33.14
N TYR A 253 28.84 25.41 -32.76
CA TYR A 253 28.44 26.65 -33.41
C TYR A 253 29.15 26.71 -34.77
N LEU A 254 28.38 26.64 -35.85
CA LEU A 254 28.75 27.17 -37.17
C LEU A 254 28.09 28.55 -37.32
#